data_AF-A0A6P3PWH5-F1
#
_entry.id   AF-A0A6P3PWH5-F1
#
_cell.length_a   1.000
_cell.length_b   1.000
_cell.length_c   1.000
_cell.angle_alpha   90.00
_cell.angle_beta   90.00
_cell.angle_gamma   90.00
#
_symmetry.space_group_name_H-M   'P 1'
#
loop_
_entity.id
_entity.type
_entity.pdbx_description
1 polymer ?
#
loop_
_entity_poly.entity_id
_entity_poly.type
_entity_poly.pdbx_seq_one_letter_code
_entity_poly.pdbx_strand_id
1 'polypeptide(L)'
;MAQKEEAAEASAPASQNGEDLEDLDDPEKLKELIELPPFEIVTGERLPVNYFKFQFRNVEYSSGRNKTFLCYVIEVQDKGGQVQASRGYLEDEHATAHAEEAFFNTIVPTFDPALRYNVTWYVSSSPCVACADRIIKTLGKTKNLRLLILVGRLFMWEEPEIQAALRKLKEAGCRLRIMKSQDFEYIWKNFVEQEEGESKAFEPWEDIQENFLYYEEKLADILK
;
A
#
# COMPACT_ATOMS: atom_id res chain seq x y z
N MET A 1 -52.50 1.34 58.95
CA MET A 1 -51.36 1.66 59.84
C MET A 1 -50.08 1.55 59.01
N ALA A 2 -49.35 2.67 58.95
CA ALA A 2 -47.91 2.83 58.75
C ALA A 2 -47.18 2.08 57.60
N GLN A 3 -47.04 2.82 56.48
CA GLN A 3 -45.78 3.31 55.89
C GLN A 3 -44.45 2.59 56.24
N LYS A 4 -43.64 2.36 55.21
CA LYS A 4 -42.36 3.08 55.07
C LYS A 4 -41.94 3.24 53.60
N GLU A 5 -41.61 4.48 53.27
CA GLU A 5 -40.94 5.04 52.08
C GLU A 5 -39.59 4.34 51.77
N GLU A 6 -38.93 4.48 50.61
CA GLU A 6 -38.44 5.75 50.06
C GLU A 6 -37.73 5.58 48.71
N ALA A 7 -37.75 6.69 47.95
CA ALA A 7 -36.77 7.20 46.99
C ALA A 7 -36.57 6.53 45.61
N ALA A 8 -37.10 7.21 44.60
CA ALA A 8 -36.52 7.27 43.26
C ALA A 8 -35.30 8.21 43.24
N GLU A 9 -34.23 7.85 42.53
CA GLU A 9 -33.34 8.85 41.94
C GLU A 9 -32.62 8.29 40.70
N ALA A 10 -32.39 9.19 39.74
CA ALA A 10 -32.04 8.92 38.36
C ALA A 10 -30.52 8.91 38.11
N SER A 11 -30.17 8.42 36.91
CA SER A 11 -29.11 8.91 36.00
C SER A 11 -27.90 8.00 35.71
N ALA A 12 -27.56 8.04 34.41
CA ALA A 12 -26.37 7.57 33.67
C ALA A 12 -26.33 6.09 33.21
N PRO A 13 -26.35 5.82 31.88
CA PRO A 13 -25.80 4.59 31.35
C PRO A 13 -24.28 4.77 31.21
N ALA A 14 -23.53 3.94 31.95
CA ALA A 14 -22.11 3.75 31.69
C ALA A 14 -21.96 2.85 30.45
N SER A 15 -21.24 3.38 29.47
CA SER A 15 -20.67 2.66 28.34
C SER A 15 -19.94 1.40 28.79
N GLN A 16 -20.07 0.29 28.05
CA GLN A 16 -18.95 -0.24 27.27
C GLN A 16 -19.33 -1.51 26.51
N ASN A 17 -19.10 -1.39 25.20
CA ASN A 17 -19.04 -2.41 24.18
C ASN A 17 -18.41 -3.72 24.67
N GLY A 18 -19.23 -4.78 24.68
CA GLY A 18 -18.76 -6.14 24.43
C GLY A 18 -19.23 -6.50 23.03
N GLU A 19 -18.34 -6.46 22.06
CA GLU A 19 -18.58 -7.08 20.76
C GLU A 19 -18.59 -8.59 20.97
N ASP A 20 -19.79 -9.18 21.04
CA ASP A 20 -19.95 -10.62 20.92
C ASP A 20 -19.61 -11.03 19.48
N LEU A 21 -18.39 -11.54 19.34
CA LEU A 21 -17.89 -12.29 18.20
C LEU A 21 -18.56 -13.66 18.15
N GLU A 22 -19.86 -13.73 17.82
CA GLU A 22 -20.50 -15.00 17.51
C GLU A 22 -21.37 -14.91 16.23
N ASP A 23 -21.20 -15.93 15.38
CA ASP A 23 -21.82 -16.22 14.08
C ASP A 23 -21.29 -15.46 12.85
N LEU A 24 -20.20 -16.01 12.29
CA LEU A 24 -19.68 -15.79 10.93
C LEU A 24 -20.36 -16.71 9.87
N ASP A 25 -21.37 -17.49 10.24
CA ASP A 25 -22.03 -18.47 9.37
C ASP A 25 -23.34 -17.96 8.73
N ASP A 26 -23.73 -16.72 8.98
CA ASP A 26 -24.94 -16.12 8.39
C ASP A 26 -24.66 -15.47 7.02
N PRO A 27 -25.17 -16.03 5.91
CA PRO A 27 -24.93 -15.51 4.57
C PRO A 27 -25.56 -14.14 4.29
N GLU A 28 -26.53 -13.68 5.09
CA GLU A 28 -27.10 -12.33 4.96
C GLU A 28 -26.23 -11.27 5.66
N LYS A 29 -25.64 -11.57 6.82
CA LYS A 29 -24.61 -10.70 7.44
C LYS A 29 -23.34 -10.62 6.60
N LEU A 30 -22.93 -11.73 5.98
CA LEU A 30 -21.84 -11.75 5.00
C LEU A 30 -22.16 -10.86 3.79
N LYS A 31 -23.42 -10.76 3.36
CA LYS A 31 -23.83 -9.83 2.29
C LYS A 31 -23.81 -8.37 2.74
N GLU A 32 -24.25 -8.05 3.95
CA GLU A 32 -24.13 -6.68 4.51
C GLU A 32 -22.66 -6.26 4.70
N LEU A 33 -21.75 -7.20 4.98
CA LEU A 33 -20.28 -6.96 4.95
C LEU A 33 -19.70 -6.84 3.53
N ILE A 34 -20.44 -7.23 2.49
CA ILE A 34 -20.02 -7.21 1.08
C ILE A 34 -20.59 -6.02 0.30
N GLU A 35 -21.62 -5.34 0.81
CA GLU A 35 -22.08 -4.06 0.23
C GLU A 35 -21.13 -2.92 0.63
N LEU A 36 -19.92 -3.01 0.08
CA LEU A 36 -18.95 -1.95 0.11
C LEU A 36 -19.54 -0.70 -0.57
N PRO A 37 -19.35 0.50 0.00
CA PRO A 37 -19.69 1.75 -0.68
C PRO A 37 -19.00 1.83 -2.05
N PRO A 38 -19.49 2.69 -2.97
CA PRO A 38 -18.91 2.83 -4.30
C PRO A 38 -17.38 2.94 -4.24
N PHE A 39 -16.71 2.15 -5.10
CA PHE A 39 -15.27 1.93 -5.10
C PHE A 39 -14.47 3.24 -5.24
N GLU A 40 -13.82 3.66 -4.15
CA GLU A 40 -13.01 4.87 -4.06
C GLU A 40 -11.55 4.53 -3.76
N ILE A 41 -10.62 5.31 -4.32
CA ILE A 41 -9.20 5.22 -3.95
C ILE A 41 -9.08 5.70 -2.50
N VAL A 42 -8.81 4.77 -1.58
CA VAL A 42 -8.58 5.13 -0.18
C VAL A 42 -7.17 5.69 -0.05
N THR A 43 -7.10 6.97 0.29
CA THR A 43 -5.85 7.65 0.67
C THR A 43 -5.76 7.75 2.18
N GLY A 44 -4.64 7.37 2.76
CA GLY A 44 -4.41 7.56 4.20
C GLY A 44 -2.94 7.68 4.58
N GLU A 45 -2.69 8.01 5.84
CA GLU A 45 -1.32 8.09 6.38
C GLU A 45 -0.82 6.74 6.90
N ARG A 46 -1.70 5.89 7.44
CA ARG A 46 -1.35 4.58 8.01
C ARG A 46 -2.41 3.50 7.70
N LEU A 47 -1.93 2.28 7.48
CA LEU A 47 -2.66 1.07 7.12
C LEU A 47 -2.83 0.17 8.37
N PRO A 48 -3.97 -0.52 8.55
CA PRO A 48 -4.11 -1.50 9.63
C PRO A 48 -3.18 -2.72 9.47
N VAL A 49 -2.75 -3.28 10.60
CA VAL A 49 -1.83 -4.44 10.68
C VAL A 49 -2.26 -5.64 9.83
N ASN A 50 -3.55 -6.01 9.91
CA ASN A 50 -4.08 -7.19 9.20
C ASN A 50 -3.99 -7.02 7.68
N TYR A 51 -4.18 -5.79 7.19
CA TYR A 51 -4.09 -5.46 5.78
C TYR A 51 -2.65 -5.53 5.28
N PHE A 52 -1.67 -5.06 6.07
CA PHE A 52 -0.26 -5.21 5.70
C PHE A 52 0.14 -6.68 5.57
N LYS A 53 -0.24 -7.51 6.55
CA LYS A 53 0.08 -8.95 6.56
C LYS A 53 -0.59 -9.73 5.43
N PHE A 54 -1.75 -9.26 4.93
CA PHE A 54 -2.45 -9.90 3.81
C PHE A 54 -1.92 -9.41 2.45
N GLN A 55 -1.76 -8.09 2.27
CA GLN A 55 -1.47 -7.49 0.95
C GLN A 55 0.00 -7.37 0.61
N PHE A 56 0.87 -7.17 1.59
CA PHE A 56 2.32 -7.16 1.37
C PHE A 56 2.94 -8.56 1.46
N ARG A 57 2.14 -9.61 1.69
CA ARG A 57 2.66 -10.99 1.77
C ARG A 57 3.21 -11.42 0.42
N ASN A 58 4.50 -11.77 0.41
CA ASN A 58 5.27 -12.06 -0.79
C ASN A 58 5.07 -13.49 -1.34
N VAL A 59 3.83 -13.93 -1.51
CA VAL A 59 3.48 -15.28 -2.00
C VAL A 59 2.88 -15.24 -3.40
N GLU A 60 3.30 -16.13 -4.29
CA GLU A 60 2.98 -16.15 -5.72
C GLU A 60 1.49 -16.31 -6.02
N TYR A 61 0.80 -17.19 -5.27
CA TYR A 61 -0.64 -17.42 -5.38
C TYR A 61 -1.35 -17.12 -4.06
N SER A 62 -2.22 -16.11 -4.05
CA SER A 62 -3.36 -16.10 -3.12
C SER A 62 -4.57 -15.56 -3.85
N SER A 63 -5.57 -16.44 -3.97
CA SER A 63 -6.91 -16.07 -4.43
C SER A 63 -7.44 -14.93 -3.57
N GLY A 64 -8.01 -13.88 -4.19
CA GLY A 64 -8.60 -12.74 -3.49
C GLY A 64 -7.69 -11.51 -3.34
N ARG A 65 -6.43 -11.54 -3.80
CA ARG A 65 -5.59 -10.32 -3.91
C ARG A 65 -5.93 -9.53 -5.17
N ASN A 66 -7.15 -9.02 -5.22
CA ASN A 66 -7.63 -8.13 -6.29
C ASN A 66 -7.43 -6.66 -5.94
N LYS A 67 -6.56 -6.34 -4.96
CA LYS A 67 -6.28 -4.96 -4.54
C LYS A 67 -4.80 -4.66 -4.64
N THR A 68 -4.44 -3.60 -5.37
CA THR A 68 -3.05 -3.13 -5.45
C THR A 68 -2.81 -2.11 -4.37
N PHE A 69 -1.85 -2.37 -3.49
CA PHE A 69 -1.49 -1.46 -2.42
C PHE A 69 -0.16 -0.75 -2.75
N LEU A 70 -0.17 0.57 -2.65
CA LEU A 70 0.97 1.42 -2.98
C LEU A 70 1.23 2.37 -1.81
N CYS A 71 2.29 2.11 -1.04
CA CYS A 71 2.83 3.08 -0.10
C CYS A 71 3.84 3.96 -0.85
N TYR A 72 3.84 5.26 -0.59
CA TYR A 72 4.75 6.20 -1.24
C TYR A 72 5.44 7.12 -0.25
N VAL A 73 6.65 7.52 -0.62
CA VAL A 73 7.40 8.63 -0.02
C VAL A 73 7.76 9.59 -1.14
N ILE A 74 7.47 10.87 -0.96
CA ILE A 74 7.79 11.94 -1.90
C ILE A 74 8.73 12.90 -1.19
N GLU A 75 9.95 13.00 -1.67
CA GLU A 75 10.93 13.98 -1.24
C GLU A 75 11.06 15.07 -2.32
N VAL A 76 10.69 16.29 -1.98
CA VAL A 76 10.78 17.46 -2.85
C VAL A 76 11.95 18.31 -2.40
N GLN A 77 12.94 18.48 -3.27
CA GLN A 77 14.11 19.30 -3.01
C GLN A 77 14.05 20.59 -3.83
N ASP A 78 14.16 21.73 -3.15
CA ASP A 78 14.30 23.04 -3.79
C ASP A 78 15.78 23.39 -4.07
N LYS A 79 16.01 24.35 -4.96
CA LYS A 79 17.33 24.93 -5.28
C LYS A 79 18.01 25.54 -4.07
N GLY A 80 17.25 25.96 -3.05
CA GLY A 80 17.77 26.42 -1.76
C GLY A 80 18.23 25.31 -0.81
N GLY A 81 18.11 24.04 -1.20
CA GLY A 81 18.54 22.88 -0.40
C GLY A 81 17.52 22.42 0.65
N GLN A 82 16.37 23.06 0.77
CA GLN A 82 15.27 22.57 1.61
C GLN A 82 14.67 21.31 1.01
N VAL A 83 14.43 20.30 1.86
CA VAL A 83 13.79 19.03 1.50
C VAL A 83 12.49 18.89 2.27
N GLN A 84 11.38 18.80 1.54
CA GLN A 84 10.08 18.47 2.10
C GLN A 84 9.79 17.00 1.81
N ALA A 85 9.54 16.22 2.86
CA ALA A 85 9.18 14.81 2.73
C ALA A 85 7.71 14.62 3.11
N SER A 86 6.94 13.97 2.24
CA SER A 86 5.58 13.51 2.52
C SER A 86 5.49 12.02 2.29
N ARG A 87 4.57 11.36 3.01
CA ARG A 87 4.33 9.93 2.88
C ARG A 87 2.84 9.66 2.96
N GLY A 88 2.41 8.58 2.33
CA GLY A 88 1.03 8.10 2.40
C GLY A 88 0.88 6.76 1.72
N TYR A 89 -0.34 6.25 1.68
CA TYR A 89 -0.66 5.07 0.90
C TYR A 89 -1.87 5.29 0.01
N LEU A 90 -1.95 4.44 -1.01
CA LEU A 90 -3.07 4.30 -1.92
C LEU A 90 -3.50 2.83 -1.94
N GLU A 91 -4.80 2.60 -1.79
CA GLU A 91 -5.43 1.33 -2.07
C GLU A 91 -6.25 1.43 -3.35
N ASP A 92 -6.05 0.46 -4.25
CA ASP A 92 -6.86 0.28 -5.45
C ASP A 92 -7.76 -0.95 -5.28
N GLU A 93 -9.08 -0.72 -5.34
CA GLU A 93 -10.13 -1.73 -5.30
C GLU A 93 -10.84 -1.85 -6.67
N HIS A 94 -10.04 -2.09 -7.72
CA HIS A 94 -10.37 -2.72 -9.01
C HIS A 94 -11.72 -2.35 -9.67
N ALA A 95 -11.91 -1.07 -10.03
CA ALA A 95 -12.99 -0.70 -10.95
C ALA A 95 -12.62 0.28 -12.07
N THR A 96 -11.65 1.18 -11.90
CA THR A 96 -11.47 2.29 -12.88
C THR A 96 -10.04 2.70 -13.23
N ALA A 97 -9.06 2.59 -12.31
CA ALA A 97 -7.67 2.95 -12.58
C ALA A 97 -6.72 2.24 -11.60
N HIS A 98 -5.55 1.78 -12.07
CA HIS A 98 -4.59 1.13 -11.19
C HIS A 98 -3.94 2.13 -10.20
N ALA A 99 -3.44 1.66 -9.06
CA ALA A 99 -2.83 2.51 -8.01
C ALA A 99 -1.74 3.48 -8.54
N GLU A 100 -0.99 3.08 -9.57
CA GLU A 100 0.04 3.93 -10.18
C GLU A 100 -0.55 5.11 -10.96
N GLU A 101 -1.74 4.95 -11.54
CA GLU A 101 -2.47 6.04 -12.18
C GLU A 101 -3.08 6.99 -11.16
N ALA A 102 -3.68 6.41 -10.11
CA ALA A 102 -4.23 7.16 -9.00
C ALA A 102 -3.17 8.11 -8.43
N PHE A 103 -1.95 7.62 -8.19
CA PHE A 103 -0.86 8.43 -7.66
C PHE A 103 -0.59 9.71 -8.48
N PHE A 104 -0.48 9.59 -9.81
CA PHE A 104 -0.20 10.76 -10.65
C PHE A 104 -1.42 11.66 -10.87
N ASN A 105 -2.63 11.16 -10.68
CA ASN A 105 -3.85 11.95 -10.85
C ASN A 105 -4.27 12.67 -9.57
N THR A 106 -4.12 12.04 -8.40
CA THR A 106 -4.63 12.56 -7.12
C THR A 106 -3.53 13.11 -6.22
N ILE A 107 -2.39 12.42 -6.09
CA ILE A 107 -1.35 12.80 -5.13
C ILE A 107 -0.39 13.85 -5.70
N VAL A 108 0.10 13.64 -6.93
CA VAL A 108 1.02 14.58 -7.59
C VAL A 108 0.53 14.91 -9.01
N PRO A 109 -0.56 15.69 -9.13
CA PRO A 109 -1.14 16.05 -10.43
C PRO A 109 -0.23 16.97 -11.26
N THR A 110 0.61 17.77 -10.60
CA THR A 110 1.50 18.72 -11.25
C THR A 110 2.89 18.71 -10.60
N PHE A 111 3.92 18.87 -11.43
CA PHE A 111 5.31 18.93 -10.99
C PHE A 111 5.85 20.33 -11.28
N ASP A 112 6.38 21.00 -10.27
CA ASP A 112 7.04 22.29 -10.42
C ASP A 112 8.42 22.10 -11.07
N PRO A 113 8.69 22.68 -12.25
CA PRO A 113 9.99 22.58 -12.92
C PRO A 113 11.18 23.11 -12.11
N ALA A 114 10.94 23.98 -11.12
CA ALA A 114 11.99 24.50 -10.25
C ALA A 114 12.44 23.51 -9.17
N LEU A 115 11.57 22.55 -8.82
CA LEU A 115 11.79 21.57 -7.77
C LEU A 115 12.22 20.23 -8.36
N ARG A 116 12.94 19.46 -7.54
CA ARG A 116 13.32 18.09 -7.87
C ARG A 116 12.57 17.12 -6.99
N TYR A 117 11.91 16.15 -7.61
CA TYR A 117 11.07 15.17 -6.93
C TYR A 117 11.80 13.82 -6.92
N ASN A 118 12.02 13.26 -5.73
CA ASN A 118 12.40 11.86 -5.57
C ASN A 118 11.21 11.13 -4.96
N VAL A 119 10.59 10.26 -5.75
CA VAL A 119 9.44 9.47 -5.35
C VAL A 119 9.91 8.03 -5.16
N THR A 120 9.58 7.46 -4.01
CA THR A 120 9.81 6.05 -3.70
C THR A 120 8.46 5.38 -3.48
N TRP A 121 8.18 4.33 -4.26
CA TRP A 121 7.01 3.49 -4.09
C TRP A 121 7.40 2.16 -3.47
N TYR A 122 6.58 1.69 -2.54
CA TYR A 122 6.61 0.35 -1.99
C TYR A 122 5.29 -0.33 -2.38
N VAL A 123 5.38 -1.27 -3.30
CA VAL A 123 4.21 -1.95 -3.89
C VAL A 123 4.35 -3.45 -3.69
N SER A 124 3.22 -4.13 -3.46
CA SER A 124 3.24 -5.58 -3.23
C SER A 124 3.76 -6.35 -4.47
N SER A 125 3.43 -5.91 -5.68
CA SER A 125 3.89 -6.51 -6.93
C SER A 125 4.36 -5.48 -7.96
N SER A 126 5.14 -5.92 -8.94
CA SER A 126 5.54 -5.07 -10.08
C SER A 126 4.34 -4.61 -10.92
N PRO A 127 4.43 -3.44 -11.58
CA PRO A 127 3.35 -2.92 -12.42
C PRO A 127 3.06 -3.85 -13.61
N CYS A 128 1.80 -3.85 -14.07
CA CYS A 128 1.42 -4.46 -15.35
C CYS A 128 1.94 -3.65 -16.56
N VAL A 129 1.81 -4.21 -17.78
CA VAL A 129 2.24 -3.54 -19.03
C VAL A 129 1.62 -2.15 -19.19
N ALA A 130 0.32 -2.02 -18.95
CA ALA A 130 -0.39 -0.74 -19.07
C ALA A 130 0.11 0.30 -18.05
N CYS A 131 0.36 -0.10 -16.81
CA CYS A 131 0.93 0.79 -15.78
C CYS A 131 2.34 1.22 -16.13
N ALA A 132 3.18 0.27 -16.56
CA ALA A 132 4.54 0.54 -16.97
C ALA A 132 4.60 1.61 -18.07
N ASP A 133 3.80 1.48 -19.13
CA ASP A 133 3.73 2.45 -20.21
C ASP A 133 3.29 3.85 -19.74
N ARG A 134 2.36 3.91 -18.78
CA ARG A 134 1.91 5.19 -18.19
C ARG A 134 3.01 5.85 -17.36
N ILE A 135 3.70 5.09 -16.51
CA ILE A 135 4.85 5.57 -15.74
C ILE A 135 5.94 6.09 -16.68
N ILE A 136 6.26 5.35 -17.74
CA ILE A 136 7.25 5.75 -18.77
C ILE A 136 6.84 7.07 -19.41
N LYS A 137 5.57 7.22 -19.81
CA LYS A 137 5.05 8.47 -20.38
C LYS A 137 5.18 9.64 -19.41
N THR A 138 4.92 9.43 -18.12
CA THR A 138 5.06 10.47 -17.09
C THR A 138 6.53 10.86 -16.91
N LEU A 139 7.44 9.89 -16.71
CA LEU A 139 8.88 10.13 -16.61
C LEU A 139 9.47 10.79 -17.87
N GLY A 140 8.90 10.49 -19.03
CA GLY A 140 9.23 11.14 -20.29
C GLY A 140 8.93 12.64 -20.27
N LYS A 141 7.80 13.05 -19.70
CA LYS A 141 7.33 14.43 -19.58
C LYS A 141 8.02 15.21 -18.45
N THR A 142 8.32 14.56 -17.32
CA THR A 142 8.83 15.21 -16.10
C THR A 142 10.29 14.85 -15.82
N LYS A 143 11.22 15.61 -16.41
CA LYS A 143 12.68 15.35 -16.26
C LYS A 143 13.22 15.61 -14.85
N ASN A 144 12.47 16.32 -14.02
CA ASN A 144 12.78 16.61 -12.63
C ASN A 144 12.25 15.54 -11.64
N LEU A 145 11.59 14.49 -12.14
CA LEU A 145 11.10 13.37 -11.35
C LEU A 145 12.09 12.19 -11.40
N ARG A 146 12.45 11.66 -10.23
CA ARG A 146 13.13 10.38 -10.08
C ARG A 146 12.21 9.42 -9.36
N LEU A 147 11.88 8.30 -10.01
CA LEU A 147 11.02 7.28 -9.45
C LEU A 147 11.84 6.03 -9.10
N LEU A 148 11.76 5.61 -7.84
CA LEU A 148 12.22 4.33 -7.33
C LEU A 148 11.00 3.48 -6.99
N ILE A 149 10.88 2.30 -7.58
CA ILE A 149 9.85 1.33 -7.26
C ILE A 149 10.51 0.13 -6.58
N LEU A 150 10.10 -0.10 -5.33
CA LEU A 150 10.44 -1.26 -4.53
C LEU A 150 9.24 -2.21 -4.57
N VAL A 151 9.43 -3.40 -5.13
CA VAL A 151 8.37 -4.40 -5.31
C VAL A 151 8.59 -5.58 -4.39
N GLY A 152 7.52 -6.16 -3.83
CA GLY A 152 7.62 -7.39 -3.04
C GLY A 152 7.91 -8.60 -3.93
N ARG A 153 7.06 -8.79 -4.95
CA ARG A 153 7.14 -9.83 -5.97
C ARG A 153 7.10 -9.25 -7.38
N LEU A 154 7.50 -10.06 -8.35
CA LEU A 154 7.25 -9.75 -9.77
C LEU A 154 5.89 -10.31 -10.20
N PHE A 155 5.06 -9.45 -10.79
CA PHE A 155 3.77 -9.82 -11.36
C PHE A 155 3.97 -10.45 -12.74
N MET A 156 3.53 -11.69 -12.95
CA MET A 156 3.56 -12.38 -14.26
C MET A 156 4.91 -12.27 -14.99
N TRP A 157 6.02 -12.43 -14.26
CA TRP A 157 7.38 -12.17 -14.78
C TRP A 157 7.81 -13.13 -15.90
N GLU A 158 7.16 -14.29 -16.00
CA GLU A 158 7.37 -15.26 -17.07
C GLU A 158 6.86 -14.75 -18.42
N GLU A 159 5.91 -13.80 -18.41
CA GLU A 159 5.35 -13.27 -19.64
C GLU A 159 6.34 -12.33 -20.35
N PRO A 160 6.59 -12.55 -21.66
CA PRO A 160 7.56 -11.75 -22.41
C PRO A 160 7.16 -10.27 -22.49
N GLU A 161 5.86 -9.98 -22.47
CA GLU A 161 5.32 -8.62 -22.51
C GLU A 161 5.64 -7.84 -21.23
N ILE A 162 5.49 -8.48 -20.06
CA ILE A 162 5.87 -7.90 -18.78
C ILE A 162 7.37 -7.65 -18.73
N GLN A 163 8.19 -8.63 -19.13
CA GLN A 163 9.64 -8.44 -19.15
C GLN A 163 10.06 -7.26 -20.04
N ALA A 164 9.44 -7.12 -21.22
CA ALA A 164 9.67 -5.98 -22.09
C ALA A 164 9.25 -4.65 -21.44
N ALA A 165 8.12 -4.64 -20.73
CA ALA A 165 7.65 -3.46 -20.00
C ALA A 165 8.61 -3.05 -18.87
N LEU A 166 9.13 -4.01 -18.08
CA LEU A 166 10.10 -3.74 -17.03
C LEU A 166 11.43 -3.21 -17.59
N ARG A 167 11.90 -3.74 -18.73
CA ARG A 167 13.08 -3.20 -19.43
C ARG A 167 12.87 -1.76 -19.87
N LYS A 168 11.74 -1.45 -20.52
CA LYS A 168 11.40 -0.08 -20.94
C LYS A 168 11.29 0.88 -19.75
N LEU A 169 10.78 0.42 -18.61
CA LEU A 169 10.75 1.20 -17.38
C LEU A 169 12.15 1.61 -16.92
N LYS A 170 13.09 0.66 -16.92
CA LYS A 170 14.50 0.93 -16.60
C LYS A 170 15.12 1.93 -17.58
N GLU A 171 14.89 1.76 -18.87
CA GLU A 171 15.38 2.67 -19.93
C GLU A 171 14.82 4.08 -19.78
N ALA A 172 13.56 4.21 -19.34
CA ALA A 172 12.94 5.51 -19.05
C ALA A 172 13.51 6.21 -17.81
N GLY A 173 14.44 5.57 -17.08
CA GLY A 173 15.10 6.12 -15.89
C GLY A 173 14.42 5.76 -14.57
N CYS A 174 13.42 4.86 -14.58
CA CYS A 174 12.86 4.30 -13.37
C CYS A 174 13.85 3.30 -12.73
N ARG A 175 14.05 3.39 -11.42
CA ARG A 175 14.82 2.39 -10.68
C ARG A 175 13.86 1.36 -10.12
N LEU A 176 14.01 0.11 -10.53
CA LEU A 176 13.19 -1.00 -10.04
C LEU A 176 14.06 -1.92 -9.17
N ARG A 177 13.59 -2.28 -7.98
CA ARG A 177 14.30 -3.14 -7.02
C ARG A 177 13.31 -4.05 -6.29
N ILE A 178 13.77 -5.22 -5.86
CA ILE A 178 13.00 -6.09 -4.96
C ILE A 178 13.17 -5.63 -3.52
N MET A 179 12.09 -5.64 -2.75
CA MET A 179 12.08 -5.30 -1.32
C MET A 179 12.83 -6.34 -0.50
N LYS A 180 13.78 -5.88 0.31
CA LYS A 180 14.47 -6.67 1.32
C LYS A 180 13.63 -6.77 2.58
N SER A 181 13.98 -7.68 3.48
CA SER A 181 13.39 -7.79 4.82
C SER A 181 13.36 -6.44 5.57
N GLN A 182 14.43 -5.65 5.43
CA GLN A 182 14.54 -4.30 5.99
C GLN A 182 13.53 -3.30 5.40
N ASP A 183 13.18 -3.44 4.12
CA ASP A 183 12.19 -2.58 3.48
C ASP A 183 10.79 -2.89 4.02
N PHE A 184 10.46 -4.18 4.24
CA PHE A 184 9.20 -4.57 4.90
C PHE A 184 9.12 -4.06 6.34
N GLU A 185 10.21 -4.14 7.11
CA GLU A 185 10.28 -3.56 8.45
C GLU A 185 10.10 -2.04 8.42
N TYR A 186 10.69 -1.36 7.44
CA TYR A 186 10.51 0.08 7.25
C TYR A 186 9.04 0.43 6.98
N ILE A 187 8.36 -0.33 6.11
CA ILE A 187 6.94 -0.09 5.82
C ILE A 187 6.10 -0.32 7.07
N TRP A 188 6.35 -1.40 7.80
CA TRP A 188 5.68 -1.70 9.06
C TRP A 188 5.82 -0.56 10.10
N LYS A 189 7.01 0.02 10.25
CA LYS A 189 7.22 1.11 11.22
C LYS A 189 6.60 2.43 10.80
N ASN A 190 6.51 2.70 9.50
CA ASN A 190 6.20 4.05 8.98
C ASN A 190 4.80 4.19 8.40
N PHE A 191 4.22 3.09 7.91
CA PHE A 191 2.95 3.07 7.21
C PHE A 191 1.93 2.16 7.86
N VAL A 192 2.28 1.36 8.87
CA VAL A 192 1.30 0.54 9.59
C VAL A 192 0.92 1.22 10.90
N GLU A 193 -0.38 1.34 11.13
CA GLU A 193 -0.91 1.83 12.39
C GLU A 193 -0.67 0.78 13.48
N GLN A 194 0.15 1.13 14.45
CA GLN A 194 0.39 0.32 15.64
C GLN A 194 -0.73 0.61 16.64
N GLU A 195 -1.25 -0.44 17.28
CA GLU A 195 -2.25 -0.29 18.33
C GLU A 195 -1.73 0.60 19.46
N GLU A 196 -2.60 1.45 20.01
CA GLU A 196 -2.25 2.45 21.00
C GLU A 196 -1.66 1.78 22.26
N GLY A 197 -0.39 2.06 22.56
CA GLY A 197 0.31 1.55 23.74
C GLY A 197 1.30 0.41 23.48
N GLU A 198 1.30 -0.22 22.29
CA GLU A 198 2.24 -1.29 21.95
C GLU A 198 2.84 -1.12 20.55
N SER A 199 4.11 -0.70 20.47
CA SER A 199 4.87 -0.79 19.21
C SER A 199 5.23 -2.26 18.96
N LYS A 200 4.38 -3.01 18.26
CA LYS A 200 4.67 -4.39 17.89
C LYS A 200 5.84 -4.42 16.91
N ALA A 201 6.85 -5.23 17.21
CA ALA A 201 7.96 -5.45 16.29
C ALA A 201 7.45 -6.14 15.02
N PHE A 202 8.05 -5.83 13.87
CA PHE A 202 7.76 -6.56 12.64
C PHE A 202 8.27 -8.00 12.79
N GLU A 203 7.37 -8.96 12.64
CA GLU A 203 7.71 -10.38 12.58
C GLU A 203 7.84 -10.79 11.11
N PRO A 204 9.06 -11.07 10.63
CA PRO A 204 9.26 -11.48 9.25
C PRO A 204 8.62 -12.85 8.97
N TRP A 205 8.10 -13.03 7.76
CA TRP A 205 7.65 -14.35 7.31
C TRP A 205 8.84 -15.29 7.12
N GLU A 206 8.62 -16.60 7.29
CA GLU A 206 9.67 -17.63 7.15
C GLU A 206 10.41 -17.51 5.80
N ASP A 207 9.67 -17.32 4.71
CA ASP A 207 10.23 -17.31 3.35
C ASP A 207 10.65 -15.91 2.86
N ILE A 208 10.72 -14.88 3.72
CA ILE A 208 10.96 -13.49 3.28
C ILE A 208 12.29 -13.34 2.53
N GLN A 209 13.32 -14.05 3.00
CA GLN A 209 14.67 -13.96 2.46
C GLN A 209 14.80 -14.79 1.17
N GLU A 210 14.20 -15.98 1.14
CA GLU A 210 14.22 -16.85 -0.04
C GLU A 210 13.46 -16.20 -1.21
N ASN A 211 12.27 -15.64 -0.95
CA ASN A 211 11.51 -14.91 -1.96
C ASN A 211 12.26 -13.68 -2.48
N PHE A 212 12.92 -12.93 -1.59
CA PHE A 212 13.75 -11.79 -2.00
C PHE A 212 14.85 -12.23 -2.97
N LEU A 213 15.63 -13.26 -2.62
CA LEU A 213 16.72 -13.75 -3.46
C LEU A 213 16.22 -14.28 -4.80
N TYR A 214 15.10 -15.02 -4.79
CA TYR A 214 14.48 -15.55 -6.00
C TYR A 214 14.08 -14.42 -6.97
N TYR A 215 13.30 -13.44 -6.51
CA TYR A 215 12.87 -12.35 -7.38
C TYR A 215 14.00 -11.39 -7.73
N GLU A 216 15.01 -11.23 -6.87
CA GLU A 216 16.19 -10.39 -7.18
C GLU A 216 16.98 -10.96 -8.35
N GLU A 217 17.18 -12.29 -8.38
CA GLU A 217 17.79 -12.99 -9.50
C GLU A 217 16.97 -12.82 -10.78
N LYS A 218 15.64 -13.09 -10.72
CA LYS A 218 14.77 -12.93 -11.89
C LYS A 218 14.73 -11.50 -12.41
N LEU A 219 14.63 -10.52 -11.53
CA LEU A 219 14.63 -9.12 -11.94
C LEU A 219 15.96 -8.72 -12.58
N ALA A 220 17.08 -9.18 -12.02
CA ALA A 220 18.39 -8.94 -12.59
C ALA A 220 18.50 -9.53 -13.99
N ASP A 221 18.00 -10.75 -14.21
CA ASP A 221 17.96 -11.38 -15.53
C ASP A 221 17.10 -10.63 -16.56
N ILE A 222 15.92 -10.15 -16.14
CA ILE A 222 15.00 -9.41 -17.01
C ILE A 222 15.59 -8.05 -17.41
N LEU A 223 16.29 -7.40 -16.48
CA LEU A 223 16.82 -6.05 -16.64
C LEU A 223 18.24 -6.01 -17.24
N LYS A 224 18.87 -7.14 -17.55
CA LYS A 224 20.14 -7.19 -18.30
C LYS A 224 20.01 -6.47 -19.64
#